data_AF-A0A1Q7FUD2-F1
#
_entry.id   AF-A0A1Q7FUD2-F1
#
_cell.length_a   1.000
_cell.length_b   1.000
_cell.length_c   1.000
_cell.angle_alpha   90.00
_cell.angle_beta   90.00
_cell.angle_gamma   90.00
#
_symmetry.space_group_name_H-M   'P 1'
#
loop_
_entity.id
_entity.type
_entity.pdbx_description
1 polymer ?
#
loop_
_entity_poly.entity_id
_entity_poly.type
_entity_poly.pdbx_seq_one_letter_code
_entity_poly.pdbx_strand_id
1 'polypeptide(L)'
;MKKLVAAFIALQVAGTPVFSQQRPQQRPARRVLQDAVLGFYVSEFQQQAEVSGETFAKILPFLQQFVQDRFEVSQRRIRALNQLRQAIQRGGSDEDLKRAIRDFDAADADFQSNQEKFLSRVDPLLDARQQAKLRIFQVMADRRMRQLLTSVRNPNRGQ
;
A
#
# COMPACT_ATOMS: atom_id res chain seq x y z
N MET A 1 64.56 32.20 46.87
CA MET A 1 64.81 31.41 45.64
C MET A 1 64.09 30.07 45.75
N LYS A 2 63.19 29.76 44.79
CA LYS A 2 62.42 28.51 44.53
C LYS A 2 60.97 28.95 44.24
N LYS A 3 60.48 28.99 42.99
CA LYS A 3 60.25 27.95 41.96
C LYS A 3 58.73 27.71 41.84
N LEU A 4 58.24 27.75 40.59
CA LEU A 4 57.06 27.05 40.05
C LEU A 4 55.69 27.72 40.37
N VAL A 5 54.67 27.74 39.52
CA VAL A 5 54.44 27.22 38.16
C VAL A 5 53.22 27.95 37.60
N ALA A 6 53.29 28.35 36.34
CA ALA A 6 52.14 28.79 35.57
C ALA A 6 51.31 27.57 35.15
N ALA A 7 50.02 27.55 35.47
CA ALA A 7 49.07 26.58 34.96
C ALA A 7 48.04 27.29 34.09
N PHE A 8 48.32 27.35 32.78
CA PHE A 8 47.35 27.73 31.76
C PHE A 8 46.60 26.46 31.38
N ILE A 9 45.38 26.28 31.88
CA ILE A 9 44.50 25.20 31.43
C ILE A 9 43.84 25.67 30.13
N ALA A 10 44.42 25.25 29.01
CA ALA A 10 43.80 25.36 27.69
C ALA A 10 42.73 24.26 27.58
N LEU A 11 41.47 24.65 27.77
CA LEU A 11 40.32 23.78 27.56
C LEU A 11 40.07 23.65 26.05
N GLN A 12 40.60 22.59 25.41
CA GLN A 12 40.24 22.25 24.04
C GLN A 12 38.85 21.58 24.03
N VAL A 13 37.84 22.33 23.61
CA VAL A 13 36.56 21.77 23.21
C VAL A 13 36.75 21.12 21.84
N ALA A 14 37.06 19.82 21.85
CA ALA A 14 36.99 18.99 20.65
C ALA A 14 35.53 18.89 20.21
N GLY A 15 35.11 19.78 19.31
CA GLY A 15 33.83 19.67 18.62
C GLY A 15 33.86 18.45 17.72
N THR A 16 33.27 17.34 18.17
CA THR A 16 32.95 16.22 17.29
C THR A 16 31.96 16.71 16.24
N PRO A 17 32.24 16.58 14.93
CA PRO A 17 31.24 16.87 13.92
C PRO A 17 30.08 15.90 14.14
N VAL A 18 28.94 16.46 14.55
CA VAL A 18 27.67 15.73 14.56
C VAL A 18 27.36 15.46 13.09
N PHE A 19 27.77 14.29 12.61
CA PHE A 19 27.24 13.71 11.39
C PHE A 19 25.73 13.65 11.58
N SER A 20 25.04 14.63 11.00
CA SER A 20 23.61 14.58 10.84
C SER A 20 23.38 13.35 9.96
N GLN A 21 23.00 12.22 10.58
CA GLN A 21 22.44 11.09 9.85
C GLN A 21 21.25 11.66 9.09
N GLN A 22 21.48 12.00 7.82
CA GLN A 22 20.43 12.16 6.84
C GLN A 22 19.67 10.84 6.90
N ARG A 23 18.55 10.84 7.63
CA ARG A 23 17.57 9.76 7.58
C ARG A 23 17.36 9.52 6.10
N PRO A 24 17.69 8.33 5.57
CA PRO A 24 17.50 8.07 4.15
C PRO A 24 16.06 8.44 3.85
N GLN A 25 15.88 9.42 2.96
CA GLN A 25 14.57 9.85 2.51
C GLN A 25 13.81 8.58 2.19
N GLN A 26 12.80 8.27 3.02
CA GLN A 26 11.80 7.28 2.69
C GLN A 26 11.16 7.79 1.42
N ARG A 27 11.68 7.42 0.25
CA ARG A 27 10.84 7.31 -0.94
C ARG A 27 9.63 6.51 -0.44
N PRO A 28 8.43 7.11 -0.48
CA PRO A 28 7.35 6.66 0.39
C PRO A 28 7.10 5.20 0.08
N ALA A 29 7.30 4.29 1.04
CA ALA A 29 7.17 2.84 0.83
C ALA A 29 5.86 2.47 0.12
N ARG A 30 4.84 3.31 0.26
CA ARG A 30 3.58 3.29 -0.48
C ARG A 30 3.75 3.37 -2.01
N ARG A 31 4.54 4.31 -2.55
CA ARG A 31 4.76 4.43 -4.00
C ARG A 31 5.50 3.21 -4.55
N VAL A 32 6.54 2.75 -3.86
CA VAL A 32 7.30 1.56 -4.26
C VAL A 32 6.39 0.31 -4.31
N LEU A 33 5.53 0.14 -3.30
CA LEU A 33 4.56 -0.95 -3.27
C LEU A 33 3.51 -0.81 -4.38
N GLN A 34 3.06 0.41 -4.65
CA GLN A 34 2.10 0.69 -5.70
C GLN A 34 2.65 0.37 -7.09
N ASP A 35 3.89 0.80 -7.36
CA ASP A 35 4.59 0.50 -8.59
C ASP A 35 4.83 -1.00 -8.74
N ALA A 36 5.18 -1.71 -7.65
CA ALA A 36 5.35 -3.16 -7.67
C ALA A 36 4.04 -3.91 -7.98
N VAL A 37 2.92 -3.46 -7.41
CA VAL A 37 1.61 -4.04 -7.71
C VAL A 37 1.19 -3.72 -9.13
N LEU A 38 1.32 -2.48 -9.59
CA LEU A 38 1.02 -2.11 -10.96
C LEU A 38 1.87 -2.92 -11.95
N GLY A 39 3.16 -3.07 -11.67
CA GLY A 39 4.07 -3.88 -12.47
C GLY A 39 3.62 -5.34 -12.56
N PHE A 40 3.20 -5.94 -11.45
CA PHE A 40 2.59 -7.28 -11.44
C PHE A 40 1.31 -7.35 -12.29
N TYR A 41 0.42 -6.37 -12.17
CA TYR A 41 -0.78 -6.34 -13.00
C TYR A 41 -0.44 -6.23 -14.48
N VAL A 42 0.47 -5.34 -14.85
CA VAL A 42 0.89 -5.15 -16.24
C VAL A 42 1.58 -6.38 -16.82
N SER A 43 2.44 -7.05 -16.03
CA SER A 43 3.18 -8.24 -16.50
C SER A 43 2.28 -9.46 -16.67
N GLU A 44 1.34 -9.67 -15.74
CA GLU A 44 0.53 -10.88 -15.72
C GLU A 44 -0.77 -10.74 -16.52
N PHE A 45 -1.37 -9.55 -16.58
CA PHE A 45 -2.71 -9.38 -17.15
C PHE A 45 -2.79 -9.91 -18.58
N GLN A 46 -1.85 -9.52 -19.43
CA GLN A 46 -1.88 -9.88 -20.85
C GLN A 46 -1.80 -11.41 -21.04
N GLN A 47 -0.91 -12.06 -20.30
CA GLN A 47 -0.73 -13.51 -20.36
C GLN A 47 -1.93 -14.26 -19.78
N GLN A 48 -2.42 -13.84 -18.61
CA GLN A 48 -3.48 -14.56 -17.90
C GLN A 48 -4.84 -14.37 -18.56
N ALA A 49 -5.14 -13.16 -19.04
CA ALA A 49 -6.37 -12.87 -19.77
C ALA A 49 -6.31 -13.27 -21.25
N GLU A 50 -5.13 -13.65 -21.76
CA GLU A 50 -4.87 -13.97 -23.18
C GLU A 50 -5.43 -12.90 -24.13
N VAL A 51 -5.08 -11.64 -23.85
CA VAL A 51 -5.47 -10.51 -24.70
C VAL A 51 -4.34 -10.16 -25.66
N SER A 52 -4.71 -9.69 -26.86
CA SER A 52 -3.74 -9.17 -27.82
C SER A 52 -3.07 -7.90 -27.27
N GLY A 53 -1.91 -7.53 -27.83
CA GLY A 53 -1.24 -6.27 -27.46
C GLY A 53 -2.11 -5.04 -27.74
N GLU A 54 -2.92 -5.07 -28.80
CA GLU A 54 -3.85 -3.99 -29.13
C GLU A 54 -4.98 -3.86 -28.09
N THR A 55 -5.61 -4.98 -27.73
CA THR A 55 -6.64 -5.00 -26.69
C THR A 55 -6.06 -4.60 -25.34
N PHE A 56 -4.85 -5.07 -25.02
CA PHE A 56 -4.15 -4.67 -23.81
C PHE A 56 -3.87 -3.16 -23.75
N ALA A 57 -3.44 -2.54 -24.86
CA ALA A 57 -3.22 -1.11 -24.93
C ALA A 57 -4.51 -0.31 -24.64
N LYS A 58 -5.68 -0.80 -25.06
CA LYS A 58 -6.99 -0.22 -24.74
C LYS A 58 -7.37 -0.39 -23.25
N ILE A 59 -6.94 -1.49 -22.63
CA ILE A 59 -7.23 -1.81 -21.23
C ILE A 59 -6.31 -1.08 -20.25
N LEU A 60 -5.05 -0.85 -20.63
CA LEU A 60 -3.99 -0.34 -19.75
C LEU A 60 -4.39 0.91 -18.93
N PRO A 61 -5.05 1.93 -19.50
CA PRO A 61 -5.49 3.10 -18.71
C PRO A 61 -6.48 2.74 -17.60
N PHE A 62 -7.42 1.83 -17.89
CA PHE A 62 -8.39 1.35 -16.88
C PHE A 62 -7.72 0.50 -15.81
N LEU A 63 -6.72 -0.29 -16.21
CA LEU A 63 -5.93 -1.11 -15.29
C LEU A 63 -5.12 -0.23 -14.32
N GLN A 64 -4.46 0.81 -14.84
CA GLN A 64 -3.72 1.78 -14.03
C GLN A 64 -4.63 2.48 -13.02
N GLN A 65 -5.79 2.98 -13.49
CA GLN A 65 -6.78 3.62 -12.63
C GLN A 65 -7.31 2.65 -11.56
N PHE A 66 -7.67 1.44 -11.95
CA PHE A 66 -8.14 0.40 -11.03
C PHE A 66 -7.12 0.10 -9.93
N VAL A 67 -5.84 -0.05 -10.29
CA VAL A 67 -4.78 -0.31 -9.31
C VAL A 67 -4.61 0.88 -8.36
N GLN A 68 -4.58 2.11 -8.89
CA GLN A 68 -4.52 3.34 -8.09
C GLN A 68 -5.67 3.40 -7.06
N ASP A 69 -6.91 3.28 -7.54
CA ASP A 69 -8.10 3.35 -6.69
C ASP A 69 -8.10 2.22 -5.67
N ARG A 70 -7.69 1.02 -6.07
CA ARG A 70 -7.61 -0.17 -5.20
C ARG A 70 -6.70 0.05 -3.99
N PHE A 71 -5.58 0.75 -4.16
CA PHE A 71 -4.72 1.11 -3.02
C PHE A 71 -5.41 2.06 -2.05
N GLU A 72 -6.11 3.05 -2.56
CA GLU A 72 -6.80 4.05 -1.74
C GLU A 72 -7.95 3.44 -0.95
N VAL A 73 -8.84 2.69 -1.61
CA VAL A 73 -9.99 2.05 -0.97
C VAL A 73 -9.54 0.95 0.00
N SER A 74 -8.50 0.17 -0.33
CA SER A 74 -7.94 -0.84 0.59
C SER A 74 -7.38 -0.20 1.86
N GLN A 75 -6.68 0.93 1.75
CA GLN A 75 -6.20 1.66 2.93
C GLN A 75 -7.33 2.21 3.79
N ARG A 76 -8.37 2.78 3.18
CA ARG A 76 -9.57 3.26 3.90
C ARG A 76 -10.22 2.12 4.67
N ARG A 77 -10.42 0.98 4.02
CA ARG A 77 -10.99 -0.24 4.62
C ARG A 77 -10.16 -0.77 5.81
N ILE A 78 -8.83 -0.79 5.67
CA ILE A 78 -7.94 -1.19 6.78
C ILE A 78 -8.03 -0.19 7.94
N ARG A 79 -8.08 1.12 7.67
CA ARG A 79 -8.23 2.14 8.71
C ARG A 79 -9.56 2.00 9.46
N ALA A 80 -10.68 1.86 8.73
CA ALA A 80 -12.00 1.67 9.31
C ALA A 80 -12.07 0.39 10.17
N LEU A 81 -11.48 -0.71 9.69
CA LEU A 81 -11.39 -1.96 10.47
C LEU A 81 -10.60 -1.77 11.78
N ASN A 82 -9.50 -1.02 11.74
CA ASN A 82 -8.73 -0.75 12.95
C ASN A 82 -9.50 0.16 13.92
N GLN A 83 -10.26 1.12 13.42
CA GLN A 83 -11.15 1.97 14.25
C GLN A 83 -12.24 1.13 14.93
N LEU A 84 -12.89 0.23 14.18
CA LEU A 84 -13.88 -0.69 14.73
C LEU A 84 -13.28 -1.58 15.84
N ARG A 85 -12.09 -2.15 15.60
CA ARG A 85 -11.37 -2.94 16.63
C ARG A 85 -11.07 -2.11 17.88
N GLN A 86 -10.64 -0.85 17.72
CA GLN A 86 -10.36 0.04 18.83
C GLN A 86 -11.63 0.41 19.61
N ALA A 87 -12.75 0.64 18.92
CA ALA A 87 -14.03 0.93 19.55
C ALA A 87 -14.47 -0.24 20.45
N ILE A 88 -14.33 -1.48 19.97
CA ILE A 88 -14.59 -2.69 20.78
C ILE A 88 -13.64 -2.77 21.98
N GLN A 89 -12.34 -2.63 21.75
CA GLN A 89 -11.32 -2.77 22.80
C GLN A 89 -11.45 -1.75 23.93
N ARG A 90 -11.92 -0.54 23.63
CA ARG A 90 -12.11 0.53 24.61
C ARG A 90 -13.47 0.47 25.33
N GLY A 91 -14.32 -0.52 25.01
CA GLY A 91 -15.70 -0.55 25.51
C GLY A 91 -16.51 0.65 25.04
N GLY A 92 -16.36 1.04 23.77
CA GLY A 92 -17.08 2.15 23.17
C GLY A 92 -18.59 2.01 23.30
N SER A 93 -19.29 3.14 23.32
CA SER A 93 -20.75 3.14 23.39
C SER A 93 -21.38 2.50 22.15
N ASP A 94 -22.64 2.08 22.25
CA ASP A 94 -23.40 1.57 21.09
C ASP A 94 -23.37 2.53 19.90
N GLU A 95 -23.42 3.85 20.15
CA GLU A 95 -23.36 4.86 19.09
C GLU A 95 -21.97 4.95 18.44
N ASP A 96 -20.89 4.79 19.21
CA ASP A 96 -19.53 4.73 18.67
C ASP A 96 -19.33 3.47 17.83
N LEU A 97 -19.84 2.33 18.28
CA LEU A 97 -19.82 1.07 17.54
C LEU A 97 -20.62 1.18 16.25
N LYS A 98 -21.85 1.71 16.28
CA LYS A 98 -22.67 1.95 15.07
C LYS A 98 -21.98 2.87 14.08
N ARG A 99 -21.29 3.91 14.54
CA ARG A 99 -20.50 4.78 13.66
C ARG A 99 -19.35 4.01 13.00
N ALA A 100 -18.55 3.29 13.80
CA ALA A 100 -17.42 2.53 13.27
C ALA A 100 -17.83 1.41 12.31
N ILE A 101 -18.98 0.77 12.54
CA ILE A 101 -19.58 -0.21 11.62
C ILE A 101 -19.92 0.46 10.29
N ARG A 102 -20.66 1.58 10.30
CA ARG A 102 -21.00 2.31 9.07
C ARG A 102 -19.78 2.74 8.27
N ASP A 103 -18.74 3.23 8.94
CA ASP A 103 -17.50 3.65 8.28
C ASP A 103 -16.79 2.45 7.62
N PHE A 104 -16.82 1.28 8.26
CA PHE A 104 -16.27 0.05 7.69
C PHE A 104 -17.09 -0.43 6.49
N ASP A 105 -18.41 -0.47 6.61
CA ASP A 105 -19.31 -0.93 5.55
C ASP A 105 -19.22 -0.04 4.31
N ALA A 106 -19.14 1.29 4.49
CA ALA A 106 -18.92 2.23 3.40
C ALA A 106 -17.58 1.98 2.69
N ALA A 107 -16.51 1.75 3.46
CA ALA A 107 -15.19 1.44 2.88
C ALA A 107 -15.13 0.07 2.18
N ASP A 108 -15.92 -0.91 2.63
CA ASP A 108 -16.07 -2.21 1.96
C ASP A 108 -16.86 -2.08 0.65
N ALA A 109 -17.95 -1.30 0.66
CA ALA A 109 -18.73 -0.99 -0.53
C ALA A 109 -17.90 -0.26 -1.59
N ASP A 110 -17.08 0.72 -1.20
CA ASP A 110 -16.13 1.39 -2.10
C ASP A 110 -15.14 0.42 -2.74
N PHE A 111 -14.65 -0.55 -1.96
CA PHE A 111 -13.75 -1.59 -2.44
C PHE A 111 -14.41 -2.47 -3.50
N GLN A 112 -15.66 -2.88 -3.28
CA GLN A 112 -16.44 -3.67 -4.25
C GLN A 112 -16.77 -2.83 -5.50
N SER A 113 -17.20 -1.58 -5.33
CA SER A 113 -17.52 -0.67 -6.43
C SER A 113 -16.32 -0.42 -7.35
N ASN A 114 -15.10 -0.31 -6.79
CA ASN A 114 -13.89 -0.19 -7.61
C ASN A 114 -13.71 -1.38 -8.57
N GLN A 115 -14.00 -2.60 -8.09
CA GLN A 115 -13.93 -3.82 -8.88
C GLN A 115 -14.97 -3.84 -10.00
N GLU A 116 -16.22 -3.46 -9.68
CA GLU A 116 -17.31 -3.40 -10.65
C GLU A 116 -17.09 -2.33 -11.72
N LYS A 117 -16.58 -1.15 -11.33
CA LYS A 117 -16.22 -0.07 -12.25
C LYS A 117 -15.16 -0.52 -13.25
N PHE A 118 -14.14 -1.23 -12.80
CA PHE A 118 -13.12 -1.78 -13.69
C PHE A 118 -13.72 -2.79 -14.68
N LEU A 119 -14.53 -3.72 -14.19
CA LEU A 119 -15.16 -4.75 -15.01
C LEU A 119 -16.11 -4.18 -16.07
N SER A 120 -16.95 -3.22 -15.69
CA SER A 120 -17.89 -2.58 -16.64
C SER A 120 -17.19 -1.83 -17.79
N ARG A 121 -15.93 -1.43 -17.61
CA ARG A 121 -15.11 -0.80 -18.67
C ARG A 121 -14.36 -1.82 -19.52
N VAL A 122 -13.91 -2.93 -18.92
CA VAL A 122 -13.02 -3.89 -19.55
C VAL A 122 -13.76 -5.04 -20.22
N ASP A 123 -14.84 -5.57 -19.61
CA ASP A 123 -15.58 -6.70 -20.17
C ASP A 123 -16.08 -6.48 -21.61
N PRO A 124 -16.55 -5.27 -22.01
CA PRO A 124 -16.94 -5.01 -23.40
C PRO A 124 -15.80 -5.11 -24.42
N LEU A 125 -14.54 -5.11 -23.97
CA LEU A 125 -13.35 -5.24 -24.82
C LEU A 125 -12.88 -6.69 -24.97
N LEU A 126 -13.55 -7.63 -24.30
CA LEU A 126 -13.14 -9.01 -24.15
C LEU A 126 -14.23 -9.97 -24.65
N ASP A 127 -13.80 -11.09 -25.21
CA ASP A 127 -14.71 -12.22 -25.44
C ASP A 127 -15.05 -12.95 -24.12
N ALA A 128 -16.04 -13.85 -24.16
CA ALA A 128 -16.49 -14.58 -22.97
C ALA A 128 -15.38 -15.41 -22.30
N ARG A 129 -14.43 -15.96 -23.07
CA ARG A 129 -13.32 -16.75 -22.54
C ARG A 129 -12.32 -15.85 -21.82
N GLN A 130 -12.01 -14.70 -22.41
CA GLN A 130 -11.14 -13.68 -21.81
C GLN A 130 -11.77 -13.07 -20.56
N GLN A 131 -13.08 -12.81 -20.55
CA GLN A 131 -13.82 -12.36 -19.37
C GLN A 131 -13.71 -13.37 -18.22
N ALA A 132 -13.88 -14.67 -18.49
CA ALA A 132 -13.72 -15.71 -17.48
C ALA A 132 -12.29 -15.74 -16.91
N LYS A 133 -11.27 -15.64 -17.77
CA LYS A 133 -9.87 -15.55 -17.36
C LYS A 133 -9.58 -14.31 -16.53
N LEU A 134 -10.19 -13.18 -16.87
CA LEU A 134 -10.10 -11.96 -16.08
C LEU A 134 -10.61 -12.17 -14.65
N ARG A 135 -11.72 -12.92 -14.46
CA ARG A 135 -12.22 -13.23 -13.10
C ARG A 135 -11.23 -14.08 -12.31
N ILE A 136 -10.63 -15.09 -12.94
CA ILE A 136 -9.61 -15.93 -12.32
C ILE A 136 -8.40 -15.08 -11.92
N PHE A 137 -7.92 -14.25 -12.84
CA PHE A 137 -6.79 -13.35 -12.62
C PHE A 137 -7.06 -12.39 -11.45
N GLN A 138 -8.25 -11.82 -11.33
CA GLN A 138 -8.60 -10.95 -10.20
C GLN A 138 -8.50 -11.66 -8.86
N VAL A 139 -9.05 -12.87 -8.75
CA VAL A 139 -8.96 -13.65 -7.50
C VAL A 139 -7.49 -13.98 -7.16
N MET A 140 -6.67 -14.30 -8.16
CA MET A 140 -5.23 -14.53 -7.99
C MET A 140 -4.48 -13.27 -7.55
N ALA A 141 -4.72 -12.15 -8.23
CA ALA A 141 -4.11 -10.86 -7.95
C ALA A 141 -4.45 -10.39 -6.52
N ASP A 142 -5.69 -10.63 -6.06
CA ASP A 142 -6.14 -10.30 -4.70
C ASP A 142 -5.38 -11.06 -3.63
N ARG A 143 -5.09 -12.34 -3.87
CA ARG A 143 -4.26 -13.15 -2.97
C ARG A 143 -2.83 -12.62 -2.97
N ARG A 144 -2.25 -12.33 -4.14
CA ARG A 144 -0.88 -11.79 -4.26
C ARG A 144 -0.74 -10.43 -3.58
N MET A 145 -1.69 -9.53 -3.77
CA MET A 145 -1.68 -8.21 -3.12
C MET A 145 -1.69 -8.31 -1.60
N ARG A 146 -2.53 -9.20 -1.04
CA ARG A 146 -2.54 -9.44 0.41
C ARG A 146 -1.18 -9.91 0.93
N GLN A 147 -0.51 -10.81 0.20
CA GLN A 147 0.84 -11.26 0.54
C GLN A 147 1.85 -10.10 0.52
N LEU A 148 1.88 -9.31 -0.56
CA LEU A 148 2.79 -8.16 -0.67
C LEU A 148 2.58 -7.14 0.46
N LEU A 149 1.33 -6.85 0.80
CA LEU A 149 0.98 -5.96 1.91
C LEU A 149 1.44 -6.52 3.26
N THR A 150 1.31 -7.82 3.49
CA THR A 150 1.79 -8.46 4.73
C THR A 150 3.32 -8.47 4.84
N SER A 151 4.04 -8.67 3.73
CA SER A 151 5.50 -8.68 3.69
C SER A 151 6.10 -7.31 4.01
N VAL A 152 5.49 -6.23 3.48
CA VAL A 152 5.93 -4.85 3.79
C VAL A 152 5.69 -4.50 5.26
N ARG A 153 4.66 -5.05 5.89
CA ARG A 153 4.34 -4.78 7.31
C ARG A 153 5.24 -5.54 8.29
N ASN A 154 5.81 -6.68 7.89
CA ASN A 154 6.70 -7.52 8.71
C ASN A 154 8.00 -7.87 7.94
N PRO A 155 8.92 -6.92 7.73
CA PRO A 155 10.17 -7.20 7.02
C PRO A 155 11.08 -8.23 7.72
N ASN A 156 10.84 -8.54 9.01
CA ASN A 156 11.71 -9.38 9.85
C ASN A 156 11.20 -10.83 10.08
N ARG A 157 10.23 -11.35 9.33
CA ARG A 157 9.74 -12.76 9.48
C ARG A 157 10.16 -13.71 8.35
N GLY A 158 11.14 -13.32 7.54
CA GLY A 158 11.64 -14.11 6.41
C GLY A 158 13.15 -14.33 6.44
N GLN A 159 13.76 -14.31 7.62
CA GLN A 159 15.13 -14.78 7.86
C GLN A 159 15.11 -15.79 8.99
#